data_AF-A0A368BMF3-F1
#
_entry.id   AF-A0A368BMF3-F1
#
_cell.length_a   1.000
_cell.length_b   1.000
_cell.length_c   1.000
_cell.angle_alpha   90.00
_cell.angle_beta   90.00
_cell.angle_gamma   90.00
#
_symmetry.space_group_name_H-M   'P 1'
#
loop_
_entity.id
_entity.type
_entity.pdbx_description
1 polymer ?
#
loop_
_entity_poly.entity_id
_entity_poly.type
_entity_poly.pdbx_seq_one_letter_code
_entity_poly.pdbx_strand_id
1 'polypeptide(L)'
;MSCLKVQSTKKENTPGVIGEFVVCHCHGVTEGDVRRAISETGASSVEEVSMCTRAGTGCRACQCKLNRILNGLPADCGRFGLCQHCGYAAVLCNCSAA
;
A
#
# COMPACT_ATOMS: atom_id res chain seq x y z
N MET A 1 17.25 -19.05 -27.36
CA MET A 1 18.41 -18.40 -26.73
C MET A 1 17.90 -17.63 -25.53
N SER A 2 18.29 -18.13 -24.36
CA SER A 2 17.92 -17.80 -22.97
C SER A 2 17.15 -16.50 -22.71
N CYS A 3 15.85 -16.60 -22.40
CA CYS A 3 15.14 -15.57 -21.64
C CYS A 3 15.89 -15.39 -20.31
N LEU A 4 16.41 -14.18 -20.07
CA LEU A 4 17.09 -13.85 -18.83
C LEU A 4 16.17 -14.14 -17.65
N LYS A 5 16.66 -14.98 -16.73
CA LYS A 5 16.11 -15.21 -15.41
C LYS A 5 16.03 -13.87 -14.69
N VAL A 6 14.83 -13.28 -14.60
CA VAL A 6 14.53 -12.26 -13.60
C VAL A 6 14.61 -12.96 -12.25
N GLN A 7 15.77 -12.85 -11.63
CA GLN A 7 15.98 -13.28 -10.25
C GLN A 7 15.12 -12.37 -9.38
N SER A 8 14.00 -12.90 -8.92
CA SER A 8 13.18 -12.29 -7.88
C SER A 8 14.06 -12.13 -6.64
N THR A 9 14.54 -10.91 -6.40
CA THR A 9 15.06 -10.55 -5.09
C THR A 9 13.89 -10.61 -4.11
N LYS A 10 13.94 -11.64 -3.29
CA LYS A 10 13.13 -11.86 -2.10
C LYS A 10 13.36 -10.67 -1.17
N LYS A 11 12.43 -9.71 -1.12
CA LYS A 11 12.27 -8.87 0.06
C LYS A 11 11.25 -9.58 0.94
N GLU A 12 11.78 -10.31 1.90
CA GLU A 12 11.07 -10.79 3.07
C GLU A 12 10.19 -9.70 3.67
N ASN A 13 8.88 -9.96 3.63
CA ASN A 13 7.86 -9.16 4.32
C ASN A 13 7.86 -9.63 5.77
N THR A 14 8.61 -8.94 6.62
CA THR A 14 8.64 -9.19 8.06
C THR A 14 7.43 -8.50 8.69
N PRO A 15 6.49 -9.22 9.31
CA PRO A 15 5.39 -8.61 10.04
C PRO A 15 5.95 -8.06 11.35
N GLY A 16 6.10 -6.73 11.48
CA GLY A 16 6.48 -6.15 12.78
C GLY A 16 7.05 -4.74 12.85
N VAL A 17 7.28 -4.02 11.73
CA VAL A 17 7.70 -2.60 11.80
C VAL A 17 6.64 -1.70 11.15
N ILE A 18 5.90 -1.00 12.00
CA ILE A 18 4.88 -0.04 11.60
C ILE A 18 5.61 1.23 11.15
N GLY A 19 5.82 1.42 9.85
CA GLY A 19 6.16 2.77 9.33
C GLY A 19 7.23 2.93 8.26
N GLU A 20 7.94 1.89 7.80
CA GLU A 20 9.03 2.07 6.82
C GLU A 20 8.64 1.76 5.36
N PHE A 21 7.40 1.30 5.12
CA PHE A 21 6.95 1.00 3.75
C PHE A 21 6.54 2.27 3.01
N VAL A 22 7.24 2.61 1.94
CA VAL A 22 6.87 3.73 1.07
C VAL A 22 5.62 3.39 0.29
N VAL A 23 4.54 4.14 0.56
CA VAL A 23 3.24 3.99 -0.09
C VAL A 23 3.18 4.83 -1.36
N CYS A 24 3.70 6.07 -1.31
CA CYS A 24 3.71 6.98 -2.45
C CYS A 24 5.14 7.34 -2.85
N HIS A 25 5.62 6.82 -4.00
CA HIS A 25 6.95 7.17 -4.51
C HIS A 25 7.06 8.60 -5.05
N CYS A 26 5.97 9.21 -5.52
CA CYS A 26 6.01 10.58 -6.03
C CYS A 26 6.34 11.61 -4.95
N HIS A 27 5.82 11.41 -3.74
CA HIS A 27 5.92 12.35 -2.63
C HIS A 27 6.69 11.79 -1.43
N GLY A 28 7.23 10.57 -1.55
CA GLY A 28 7.99 9.91 -0.48
C GLY A 28 7.17 9.56 0.76
N VAL A 29 5.86 9.40 0.63
CA VAL A 29 4.96 9.18 1.78
C VAL A 29 5.02 7.71 2.21
N THR A 30 5.24 7.49 3.51
CA THR A 30 5.28 6.15 4.11
C THR A 30 3.92 5.73 4.67
N GLU A 31 3.76 4.43 4.97
CA GLU A 31 2.58 3.92 5.67
C GLU A 31 2.41 4.58 7.05
N GLY A 32 3.52 4.84 7.75
CA GLY A 32 3.50 5.51 9.06
C GLY A 32 2.95 6.93 8.96
N ASP A 33 3.34 7.68 7.92
CA ASP A 33 2.83 9.02 7.68
C ASP A 33 1.32 9.02 7.38
N VAL A 34 0.85 8.04 6.60
CA VAL A 34 -0.58 7.89 6.30
C VAL A 34 -1.37 7.53 7.56
N ARG A 35 -0.90 6.58 8.36
CA ARG A 35 -1.57 6.19 9.62
C ARG A 35 -1.58 7.33 10.64
N ARG A 36 -0.48 8.10 10.73
CA ARG A 36 -0.41 9.29 11.57
C ARG A 36 -1.41 10.34 11.10
N ALA A 37 -1.46 10.62 9.79
CA ALA A 37 -2.43 11.55 9.23
C ALA A 37 -3.88 11.12 9.53
N ILE A 38 -4.23 9.85 9.34
CA ILE A 38 -5.56 9.32 9.68
C ILE A 38 -5.87 9.49 11.17
N SER A 39 -4.89 9.22 12.05
CA SER A 39 -5.09 9.32 13.50
C SER A 39 -5.22 10.75 14.00
N GLU A 40 -4.50 11.70 13.39
CA GLU A 40 -4.49 13.11 13.78
C GLU A 40 -5.68 13.89 13.19
N THR A 41 -6.07 13.60 11.95
CA THR A 41 -7.11 14.36 11.25
C THR A 41 -8.45 13.63 11.15
N GLY A 42 -8.50 12.33 11.45
CA GLY A 42 -9.70 11.51 11.28
C GLY A 42 -10.04 11.22 9.82
N ALA A 43 -9.07 11.39 8.90
CA ALA A 43 -9.27 11.20 7.47
C ALA A 43 -9.85 9.81 7.18
N SER A 44 -11.02 9.79 6.52
CA SER A 44 -11.78 8.58 6.19
C SER A 44 -11.81 8.30 4.69
N SER A 45 -11.25 9.21 3.88
CA SER A 45 -11.18 9.12 2.42
C SER A 45 -9.77 9.34 1.89
N VAL A 46 -9.51 8.87 0.66
CA VAL A 46 -8.21 9.08 -0.01
C VAL A 46 -7.99 10.57 -0.24
N GLU A 47 -9.03 11.32 -0.56
CA GLU A 47 -8.97 12.77 -0.78
C GLU A 47 -8.50 13.50 0.47
N GLU A 48 -9.06 13.19 1.65
CA GLU A 48 -8.64 13.78 2.92
C GLU A 48 -7.20 13.41 3.27
N VAL A 49 -6.81 12.14 3.11
CA VAL A 49 -5.42 11.72 3.30
C VAL A 49 -4.49 12.44 2.31
N SER A 50 -4.94 12.67 1.08
CA SER A 50 -4.20 13.40 0.05
C SER A 50 -4.00 14.86 0.44
N MET A 51 -4.98 15.49 1.11
CA MET A 51 -4.84 16.87 1.61
C MET A 51 -3.78 16.97 2.72
N CYS A 52 -3.68 15.96 3.57
CA CYS A 52 -2.71 15.94 4.67
C CYS A 52 -1.29 15.52 4.23
N THR A 53 -1.20 14.49 3.39
CA THR A 53 0.08 13.82 3.06
C THR A 53 0.57 14.08 1.63
N ARG A 54 -0.29 14.62 0.76
CA ARG A 54 -0.06 14.74 -0.69
C ARG A 54 0.08 13.40 -1.41
N ALA A 55 -0.09 12.27 -0.74
CA ALA A 55 -0.13 10.97 -1.39
C ALA A 55 -1.33 10.94 -2.36
N GLY A 56 -1.15 10.39 -3.56
CA GLY A 56 -2.26 10.25 -4.53
C GLY A 56 -2.49 11.44 -5.47
N THR A 57 -1.80 12.57 -5.32
CA THR A 57 -1.92 13.72 -6.24
C THR A 57 -1.02 13.66 -7.48
N GLY A 58 0.02 12.81 -7.45
CA GLY A 58 0.97 12.63 -8.56
C GLY A 58 0.50 11.59 -9.59
N CYS A 59 1.22 10.47 -9.72
CA CYS A 59 0.89 9.40 -10.69
C CYS A 59 -0.32 8.55 -10.31
N ARG A 60 -0.93 8.77 -9.13
CA ARG A 60 -2.12 8.07 -8.61
C ARG A 60 -1.99 6.55 -8.41
N ALA A 61 -0.84 5.95 -8.71
CA ALA A 61 -0.61 4.50 -8.55
C ALA A 61 -0.74 4.00 -7.10
N CYS A 62 -0.56 4.88 -6.11
CA CYS A 62 -0.68 4.55 -4.69
C CYS A 62 -2.12 4.57 -4.16
N GLN A 63 -3.12 4.99 -4.94
CA GLN A 63 -4.51 5.12 -4.46
C GLN A 63 -5.10 3.79 -3.97
N CYS A 64 -4.75 2.67 -4.61
CA CYS A 64 -5.16 1.35 -4.14
C CYS A 64 -4.58 1.05 -2.74
N LYS A 65 -3.30 1.37 -2.52
CA LYS A 65 -2.61 1.17 -1.23
C LYS A 65 -3.19 2.07 -0.14
N LEU A 66 -3.52 3.33 -0.46
CA LEU A 66 -4.17 4.26 0.47
C LEU A 66 -5.54 3.76 0.92
N ASN A 67 -6.36 3.28 -0.02
CA ASN A 67 -7.66 2.68 0.30
C ASN A 67 -7.52 1.49 1.25
N ARG A 68 -6.50 0.64 1.08
CA ARG A 68 -6.24 -0.47 2.01
C ARG A 68 -5.96 0.03 3.42
N ILE A 69 -5.06 1.00 3.57
CA ILE A 69 -4.68 1.56 4.88
C ILE A 69 -5.89 2.21 5.57
N LEU A 70 -6.74 2.91 4.80
CA LEU A 70 -8.00 3.48 5.30
C LEU A 70 -8.97 2.43 5.83
N ASN A 71 -8.97 1.24 5.23
CA ASN A 71 -9.77 0.10 5.69
C ASN A 71 -9.07 -0.72 6.80
N GLY A 72 -7.97 -0.21 7.37
CA GLY A 72 -7.20 -0.90 8.40
C GLY A 72 -6.30 -2.03 7.89
N LEU A 73 -6.25 -2.24 6.58
CA LEU A 73 -5.45 -3.29 5.92
C LEU A 73 -4.01 -2.79 5.68
N PRO A 74 -3.02 -3.67 5.51
CA PRO A 74 -1.66 -3.28 5.13
C PRO A 74 -1.63 -2.73 3.70
N ALA A 75 -0.63 -1.88 3.43
CA ALA A 75 -0.42 -1.22 2.14
C ALA A 75 -0.16 -2.19 0.97
N ASP A 76 0.11 -3.47 1.26
CA ASP A 76 0.32 -4.51 0.28
C ASP A 76 -0.23 -5.86 0.77
N CYS A 77 -0.90 -6.61 -0.11
CA CYS A 77 -1.33 -7.98 0.13
C CYS A 77 -0.74 -8.98 -0.88
N GLY A 78 0.14 -8.55 -1.79
CA GLY A 78 0.75 -9.45 -2.76
C GLY A 78 1.43 -8.74 -3.94
N ARG A 79 2.25 -9.51 -4.66
CA ARG A 79 3.00 -9.03 -5.83
C ARG A 79 2.04 -8.84 -7.03
N PHE A 80 2.17 -7.71 -7.74
CA PHE A 80 1.40 -7.36 -8.95
C PHE A 80 -0.12 -7.16 -8.77
N GLY A 81 -0.59 -6.78 -7.59
CA GLY A 81 -2.03 -6.48 -7.38
C GLY A 81 -2.92 -7.71 -7.25
N LEU A 82 -2.32 -8.90 -7.13
CA LEU A 82 -3.00 -10.15 -6.80
C LEU A 82 -2.60 -10.58 -5.39
N CYS A 83 -3.58 -10.73 -4.51
CA CYS A 83 -3.35 -11.36 -3.21
C CYS A 83 -2.91 -12.82 -3.42
N GLN A 84 -1.75 -13.20 -2.89
CA GLN A 84 -1.18 -14.55 -3.08
C GLN A 84 -1.94 -15.65 -2.33
N HIS A 85 -2.88 -15.27 -1.46
CA HIS A 85 -3.75 -16.18 -0.72
C HIS A 85 -5.10 -16.41 -1.41
N CYS A 86 -5.69 -15.35 -1.97
CA CYS A 86 -7.06 -15.36 -2.51
C CYS A 86 -7.15 -15.25 -4.04
N GLY A 87 -6.08 -14.83 -4.71
CA GLY A 87 -6.06 -14.61 -6.16
C GLY A 87 -6.90 -13.41 -6.65
N TYR A 88 -7.50 -12.62 -5.76
CA TYR A 88 -8.34 -11.49 -6.14
C TYR A 88 -7.51 -10.27 -6.54
N ALA A 89 -7.93 -9.60 -7.62
CA ALA A 89 -7.22 -8.50 -8.26
C ALA A 89 -7.75 -7.10 -7.91
N ALA A 90 -8.64 -6.96 -6.92
CA ALA A 90 -9.24 -5.66 -6.63
C ALA A 90 -8.58 -4.90 -5.48
N VAL A 91 -9.02 -3.65 -5.35
CA VAL A 91 -8.56 -2.62 -4.41
C VAL A 91 -8.52 -3.15 -2.96
N LEU A 92 -9.49 -4.00 -2.58
CA LEU A 92 -9.60 -4.64 -1.27
C LEU A 92 -9.84 -6.15 -1.48
N CYS A 93 -8.94 -7.04 -1.01
CA CYS A 93 -9.25 -8.48 -0.93
C CYS A 93 -9.99 -8.73 0.38
N ASN A 94 -11.08 -9.49 0.33
CA ASN A 94 -11.96 -9.79 1.47
C ASN A 94 -11.62 -11.14 2.13
N CYS A 95 -10.35 -11.56 2.10
CA CYS A 95 -9.92 -12.81 2.75
C CYS A 95 -9.40 -12.56 4.16
N SER A 96 -9.42 -13.59 5.00
CA SER A 96 -9.06 -13.52 6.42
C SER A 96 -7.61 -13.13 6.72
N ALA A 97 -6.78 -12.99 5.68
CA ALA A 97 -5.39 -12.50 5.74
C ALA A 97 -5.25 -11.06 5.19
N ALA A 98 -6.37 -10.37 4.98
CA ALA A 98 -6.43 -9.01 4.44
C ALA A 98 -5.79 -7.99 5.36
#